data_AF-A0A208XP85-F1
#
_entry.id   AF-A0A208XP85-F1
#
_cell.length_a   1.000
_cell.length_b   1.000
_cell.length_c   1.000
_cell.angle_alpha   90.00
_cell.angle_beta   90.00
_cell.angle_gamma   90.00
#
_symmetry.space_group_name_H-M   'P 1'
#
loop_
_entity.id
_entity.type
_entity.pdbx_description
1 polymer ?
#
loop_
_entity_poly.entity_id
_entity_poly.type
_entity_poly.pdbx_seq_one_letter_code
_entity_poly.pdbx_strand_id
1 'polypeptide(L)'
;MDGIARALDPGPSADAPYETQAASLPHTLTEALGCLRDDPVLREGLGAGFVDYFCHIKEAEIARFNLEVSEWEQREYFELF
;
A
#
# COMPACT_ATOMS: atom_id res chain seq x y z
N MET A 1 -0.71 19.16 -4.20
CA MET A 1 -0.14 20.39 -4.81
C MET A 1 1.24 20.18 -5.42
N ASP A 2 2.08 19.27 -4.89
CA ASP A 2 3.45 19.04 -5.37
C ASP A 2 3.58 18.89 -6.90
N GLY A 3 2.78 18.03 -7.53
CA GLY A 3 2.81 17.85 -8.99
C GLY A 3 2.52 19.11 -9.80
N ILE A 4 1.60 19.98 -9.34
CA ILE A 4 1.32 21.28 -9.97
C ILE A 4 2.48 22.25 -9.71
N ALA A 5 2.95 22.33 -8.47
CA ALA A 5 4.02 23.25 -8.06
C ALA A 5 5.33 22.96 -8.80
N ARG A 6 5.59 21.68 -9.10
CA ARG A 6 6.78 21.21 -9.80
C ARG A 6 6.56 20.95 -11.30
N ALA A 7 5.33 21.16 -11.79
CA ALA A 7 4.93 20.86 -13.16
C ALA A 7 5.41 19.45 -13.63
N LEU A 8 5.14 18.43 -12.80
CA LEU A 8 5.56 17.06 -13.11
C LEU A 8 4.80 16.52 -14.32
N ASP A 9 5.52 15.77 -15.15
CA ASP A 9 4.92 15.02 -16.26
C ASP A 9 4.17 13.81 -15.69
N PRO A 10 2.84 13.69 -15.89
CA PRO A 10 2.07 12.53 -15.44
C PRO A 10 2.37 11.27 -16.27
N GLY A 11 3.08 11.40 -17.38
CA GLY A 11 3.30 10.32 -18.34
C GLY A 11 2.10 10.12 -19.28
N PRO A 12 2.19 9.13 -20.19
CA PRO A 12 1.13 8.85 -21.15
C PRO A 12 -0.14 8.31 -20.48
N SER A 13 -1.30 8.58 -21.08
CA SER A 13 -2.58 7.99 -20.66
C SER A 13 -2.53 6.47 -20.82
N ALA A 14 -2.96 5.75 -19.80
CA ALA A 14 -3.17 4.31 -19.88
C ALA A 14 -4.62 4.03 -20.32
N ASP A 15 -4.89 4.14 -21.62
CA ASP A 15 -6.23 3.96 -22.19
C ASP A 15 -6.72 2.50 -22.09
N ALA A 16 -5.78 1.54 -21.95
CA ALA A 16 -6.05 0.13 -21.67
C ALA A 16 -5.27 -0.32 -20.42
N PRO A 17 -5.80 -0.10 -19.20
CA PRO A 17 -5.05 -0.23 -17.95
C PRO A 17 -4.47 -1.63 -17.66
N TYR A 18 -5.12 -2.69 -18.12
CA TYR A 18 -4.65 -4.08 -17.92
C TYR A 18 -3.68 -4.57 -19.00
N GLU A 19 -3.55 -3.83 -20.10
CA GLU A 19 -2.67 -4.15 -21.24
C GLU A 19 -1.42 -3.26 -21.28
N THR A 20 -1.50 -2.10 -20.63
CA THR A 20 -0.41 -1.13 -20.57
C THR A 20 0.65 -1.60 -19.58
N GLN A 21 1.91 -1.71 -20.03
CA GLN A 21 3.04 -1.95 -19.14
C GLN A 21 3.31 -0.70 -18.29
N ALA A 22 3.02 -0.80 -16.99
CA ALA A 22 3.25 0.24 -16.00
C ALA A 22 3.87 -0.36 -14.73
N ALA A 23 4.45 0.49 -13.88
CA ALA A 23 4.90 0.06 -12.56
C ALA A 23 3.70 -0.40 -11.72
N SER A 24 3.79 -1.58 -11.11
CA SER A 24 2.77 -2.09 -10.20
C SER A 24 2.66 -1.20 -8.96
N LEU A 25 1.43 -1.06 -8.47
CA LEU A 25 1.20 -0.57 -7.12
C LEU A 25 1.69 -1.59 -6.08
N PRO A 26 1.93 -1.16 -4.83
CA PRO A 26 2.15 -2.08 -3.71
C PRO A 26 1.05 -3.13 -3.65
N HIS A 27 1.43 -4.40 -3.58
CA HIS A 27 0.51 -5.54 -3.59
C HIS A 27 -0.07 -5.84 -2.21
N THR A 28 0.58 -5.34 -1.15
CA THR A 28 0.14 -5.51 0.23
C THR A 28 0.08 -4.18 0.97
N LEU A 29 -0.74 -4.14 2.02
CA LEU A 29 -0.79 -2.96 2.89
C LEU A 29 0.58 -2.71 3.55
N THR A 30 1.32 -3.76 3.91
CA THR A 30 2.69 -3.63 4.45
C THR A 30 3.61 -2.87 3.50
N GLU A 31 3.62 -3.23 2.22
CA GLU A 31 4.41 -2.53 1.20
C GLU A 31 3.97 -1.07 1.06
N ALA A 32 2.66 -0.81 1.04
CA ALA A 32 2.12 0.55 0.94
C ALA A 32 2.51 1.43 2.15
N LEU A 33 2.54 0.86 3.36
CA LEU A 33 3.01 1.58 4.55
C LEU A 33 4.50 1.90 4.46
N GLY A 34 5.31 1.02 3.87
CA GLY A 34 6.71 1.29 3.55
C GLY A 34 6.84 2.49 2.62
N CYS A 35 6.13 2.47 1.48
CA CYS A 35 6.13 3.59 0.53
C CYS A 35 5.69 4.91 1.18
N LEU A 36 4.66 4.89 2.03
CA LEU A 36 4.19 6.09 2.73
C LEU A 36 5.23 6.65 3.72
N ARG A 37 6.00 5.78 4.39
CA ARG A 37 7.09 6.20 5.29
C ARG A 37 8.29 6.78 4.54
N ASP A 38 8.49 6.35 3.30
CA ASP A 38 9.62 6.81 2.48
C ASP A 38 9.26 8.03 1.61
N ASP A 39 7.98 8.43 1.54
CA ASP A 39 7.54 9.59 0.76
C ASP A 39 7.64 10.91 1.56
N PRO A 40 8.61 11.79 1.26
CA PRO A 40 8.78 13.04 1.98
C PRO A 40 7.63 14.03 1.75
N VAL A 41 7.02 14.03 0.56
CA VAL A 41 5.94 14.96 0.19
C VAL A 41 4.69 14.65 1.00
N LEU A 42 4.34 13.36 1.10
CA LEU A 42 3.18 12.93 1.89
C LEU A 42 3.43 13.11 3.38
N ARG A 43 4.65 12.83 3.87
CA ARG A 43 5.02 13.07 5.28
C ARG A 43 4.97 14.54 5.66
N GLU A 44 5.43 15.43 4.79
CA GLU A 44 5.33 16.87 5.04
C GLU A 44 3.88 17.34 4.98
N GLY A 45 3.13 16.93 3.95
CA GLY A 45 1.75 17.37 3.72
C GLY A 45 0.74 16.88 4.75
N LEU A 46 0.90 15.65 5.24
CA LEU A 46 0.02 15.06 6.26
C LEU A 46 0.54 15.26 7.70
N GLY A 47 1.83 15.55 7.84
CA GLY A 47 2.54 15.66 9.10
C GLY A 47 3.22 14.36 9.50
N ALA A 48 4.53 14.40 9.69
CA ALA A 48 5.35 13.22 9.98
C ALA A 48 4.85 12.42 11.20
N GLY A 49 4.51 13.11 12.29
CA GLY A 49 3.97 12.45 13.49
C GLY A 49 2.61 11.78 13.27
N PHE A 50 1.78 12.33 12.39
CA PHE A 50 0.52 11.70 12.01
C PHE A 50 0.79 10.44 11.18
N VAL A 51 1.67 10.52 10.18
CA VAL A 51 2.05 9.37 9.35
C VAL A 51 2.64 8.24 10.21
N ASP A 52 3.55 8.57 11.13
CA ASP A 52 4.17 7.57 12.00
C ASP A 52 3.12 6.87 12.88
N TYR A 53 2.19 7.63 13.47
CA TYR A 53 1.10 7.09 14.28
C TYR A 53 0.11 6.25 13.46
N PHE A 54 -0.27 6.71 12.27
CA PHE A 54 -1.15 5.98 11.37
C PHE A 54 -0.53 4.63 10.96
N CYS A 55 0.75 4.64 10.53
CA CYS A 55 1.46 3.42 10.18
C CYS A 55 1.53 2.46 11.36
N HIS A 56 1.78 2.95 12.58
CA HIS A 56 1.80 2.10 13.77
C HIS A 56 0.48 1.35 14.01
N ILE A 57 -0.66 2.04 13.87
CA ILE A 57 -1.99 1.42 13.98
C ILE A 57 -2.18 0.35 12.90
N LYS A 58 -1.81 0.67 11.65
CA LYS A 58 -1.97 -0.26 10.53
C LYS A 58 -1.08 -1.48 10.61
N GLU A 59 0.15 -1.33 11.13
CA GLU A 59 1.02 -2.47 11.45
C GLU A 59 0.38 -3.39 12.49
N ALA A 60 -0.25 -2.84 13.53
CA ALA A 60 -0.96 -3.64 14.52
C ALA A 60 -2.20 -4.34 13.93
N GLU A 61 -2.91 -3.73 13.00
CA GLU A 61 -4.01 -4.37 12.25
C GLU A 61 -3.50 -5.53 11.39
N ILE A 62 -2.42 -5.34 10.64
CA ILE A 62 -1.79 -6.38 9.81
C ILE A 62 -1.31 -7.54 10.68
N ALA A 63 -0.66 -7.25 11.81
CA ALA A 63 -0.20 -8.28 12.73
C ALA A 63 -1.35 -9.14 13.25
N ARG A 64 -2.51 -8.54 13.55
CA ARG A 64 -3.71 -9.31 13.93
C ARG A 64 -4.27 -10.13 12.78
N PHE A 65 -4.34 -9.55 11.58
CA PHE A 65 -4.82 -10.26 10.39
C PHE A 65 -3.97 -11.50 10.08
N ASN A 66 -2.65 -11.39 10.15
CA ASN A 66 -1.73 -12.50 9.87
C ASN A 66 -1.78 -13.65 10.90
N LEU A 67 -2.46 -13.45 12.04
CA LEU A 67 -2.67 -14.49 13.05
C LEU A 67 -4.04 -15.19 12.89
N GLU A 68 -4.89 -14.70 11.99
CA GLU A 68 -6.21 -15.27 11.74
C GLU A 68 -6.10 -16.39 10.70
N VAL A 69 -6.71 -17.54 10.97
CA VAL A 69 -6.84 -18.62 9.99
C VAL A 69 -8.13 -18.41 9.22
N SER A 70 -8.00 -18.09 7.93
CA SER A 70 -9.14 -17.85 7.06
C SER A 70 -9.91 -19.12 6.72
N GLU A 71 -11.20 -18.97 6.37
CA GLU A 71 -12.01 -20.07 5.87
C GLU A 71 -11.42 -20.69 4.59
N TRP A 72 -10.74 -19.89 3.77
CA TRP A 72 -10.05 -20.39 2.58
C TRP A 72 -8.92 -21.35 2.95
N GLU A 73 -8.07 -20.98 3.92
CA GLU A 73 -6.97 -21.85 4.40
C GLU A 73 -7.51 -23.14 5.01
N GLN A 74 -8.61 -23.07 5.77
CA GLN A 74 -9.26 -24.28 6.29
C GLN A 74 -9.73 -25.17 5.15
N ARG A 75 -10.46 -24.64 4.16
CA ARG A 75 -10.94 -25.45 3.03
C ARG A 75 -9.80 -26.06 2.21
N GLU A 76 -8.71 -25.34 2.04
CA GLU A 76 -7.55 -25.81 1.26
C GLU A 76 -6.78 -26.91 2.00
N TYR A 77 -6.51 -26.74 3.29
CA TYR A 77 -5.53 -27.57 4.00
C TYR A 77 -6.12 -28.61 4.97
N PHE A 78 -7.39 -28.49 5.39
CA PHE A 78 -7.95 -29.36 6.44
C PHE A 78 -8.19 -30.81 6.00
N GLU A 79 -8.30 -31.08 4.69
CA GLU A 79 -8.39 -32.44 4.13
C GLU A 79 -7.03 -33.01 3.68
N LEU A 80 -5.99 -32.17 3.65
CA LEU A 80 -4.64 -32.56 3.22
C LEU A 80 -3.79 -33.13 4.37
N PHE A 81 -4.22 -32.96 5.63
CA PHE A 81 -3.54 -33.40 6.85
C PHE A 81 -4.52 -34.03 7.84
#